data_AF-A0A2V8IMJ0-F1
#
_entry.id   AF-A0A2V8IMJ0-F1
#
_cell.length_a   1.000
_cell.length_b   1.000
_cell.length_c   1.000
_cell.angle_alpha   90.00
_cell.angle_beta   90.00
_cell.angle_gamma   90.00
#
_symmetry.space_group_name_H-M   'P 1'
#
loop_
_entity.id
_entity.type
_entity.pdbx_description
1 polymer ?
#
loop_
_entity_poly.entity_id
_entity_poly.type
_entity_poly.pdbx_seq_one_letter_code
_entity_poly.pdbx_strand_id
1 'polypeptide(L)'
;ENEAIADLLGLASGVLEAVKGERSQQEIAWAAREWVERMAHDQPLVLAFEDIHWAEDALLDLIEHLAEWVRDAPLLIISLARAELLDVRPGWGGGRVRATAIELEPLGREESEELIDALASNGVIGGEAREALLDKTEGNPLFVEETVRMLAECEGRPLSEFAQRIPDTLQALIAARIDRLPPEEKTVLQHASVIGRTFWGGAIKELTAEFEELESVLETLLLREFLVPELRSSISGETAYRFKHVLIREVAYSGLSKSARADLHARFAHWLRERTGEELLEIRAYHLDQAAALIAELEGAPPTELAHEAAEALEAAGRRSLAREANRSARKQLLRALELEPTLERRYQAARAAWRLGDMPVVSKEMERVRAEAAEQGDRWCEARALSALSEVALNRDADVDEANRLAALALDVADGNDYEPRFDALHVLNTGAWWRGRLTDSERYARDQLALAQEAGREDLEARAAVDLAGVHTARKDYDLAAPLYARALELAEQSGSTTLGVSSRTPGLSTKKQESPRCSGACSTASGWSPGTRETSIEPNA
;
A
#
# COMPACT_ATOMS: atom_id res chain seq x y z
N GLU A 1 -0.64 26.66 -6.52
CA GLU A 1 -1.13 26.23 -5.18
C GLU A 1 -1.99 24.97 -5.27
N ASN A 2 -3.09 24.94 -6.03
CA ASN A 2 -3.96 23.74 -6.13
C ASN A 2 -3.24 22.43 -6.54
N GLU A 3 -2.23 22.47 -7.42
CA GLU A 3 -1.43 21.28 -7.77
C GLU A 3 -0.41 20.85 -6.69
N ALA A 4 -0.11 21.70 -5.71
CA ALA A 4 0.67 21.32 -4.52
C ALA A 4 -0.22 20.61 -3.48
N ILE A 5 -1.54 20.79 -3.57
CA ILE A 5 -2.57 20.15 -2.74
C ILE A 5 -2.93 18.77 -3.32
N ALA A 6 -3.00 18.65 -4.66
CA ALA A 6 -3.05 17.36 -5.34
C ALA A 6 -1.75 16.56 -5.14
N ASP A 7 -0.58 17.22 -5.20
CA ASP A 7 0.67 16.61 -4.73
C ASP A 7 0.56 16.24 -3.25
N LEU A 8 -0.07 17.03 -2.38
CA LEU A 8 -0.28 16.64 -0.98
C LEU A 8 -1.23 15.45 -0.78
N LEU A 9 -1.95 15.01 -1.82
CA LEU A 9 -2.75 13.77 -1.83
C LEU A 9 -2.07 12.59 -2.54
N GLY A 10 -1.32 12.82 -3.61
CA GLY A 10 -0.42 11.82 -4.18
C GLY A 10 0.73 11.50 -3.22
N LEU A 11 1.27 12.55 -2.60
CA LEU A 11 2.04 12.47 -1.38
C LEU A 11 1.17 11.99 -0.22
N ALA A 12 -0.10 12.33 0.03
CA ALA A 12 -0.82 11.62 1.11
C ALA A 12 -0.75 10.10 0.89
N SER A 13 -0.95 9.62 -0.33
CA SER A 13 -0.75 8.20 -0.64
C SER A 13 0.70 7.73 -0.42
N GLY A 14 1.72 8.46 -0.90
CA GLY A 14 3.15 8.10 -0.80
C GLY A 14 3.91 8.61 0.44
N VAL A 15 3.24 9.31 1.34
CA VAL A 15 3.72 10.00 2.56
C VAL A 15 2.86 9.61 3.77
N LEU A 16 1.69 8.99 3.59
CA LEU A 16 1.24 7.97 4.54
C LEU A 16 2.22 6.77 4.54
N GLU A 17 2.93 6.54 3.43
CA GLU A 17 4.10 5.65 3.37
C GLU A 17 5.40 6.25 3.96
N ALA A 18 5.54 7.58 4.07
CA ALA A 18 6.79 8.25 4.48
C ALA A 18 6.72 9.01 5.82
N VAL A 19 5.53 9.21 6.39
CA VAL A 19 5.34 9.70 7.76
C VAL A 19 5.65 8.56 8.71
N LYS A 20 6.84 8.65 9.30
CA LYS A 20 7.28 7.79 10.40
C LYS A 20 6.28 7.86 11.55
N GLY A 21 5.64 6.74 11.88
CA GLY A 21 4.78 6.59 13.06
C GLY A 21 3.76 5.47 12.91
N GLU A 22 3.45 4.80 14.02
CA GLU A 22 2.45 3.72 14.13
C GLU A 22 1.02 4.27 14.02
N ARG A 23 0.63 4.75 12.83
CA ARG A 23 -0.71 5.28 12.59
C ARG A 23 -1.64 4.21 12.06
N SER A 24 -2.54 3.75 12.94
CA SER A 24 -3.63 2.85 12.54
C SER A 24 -4.43 3.43 11.37
N GLN A 25 -5.09 2.58 10.57
CA GLN A 25 -5.96 3.02 9.47
C GLN A 25 -7.01 4.07 9.90
N GLN A 26 -7.42 4.07 11.17
CA GLN A 26 -8.34 5.06 11.75
C GLN A 26 -7.69 6.43 11.93
N GLU A 27 -6.42 6.50 12.31
CA GLU A 27 -5.66 7.75 12.40
C GLU A 27 -5.33 8.31 11.02
N ILE A 28 -5.06 7.43 10.06
CA ILE A 28 -4.90 7.79 8.64
C ILE A 28 -6.19 8.42 8.11
N ALA A 29 -7.33 7.75 8.29
CA ALA A 29 -8.63 8.26 7.88
C ALA A 29 -9.00 9.57 8.57
N TRP A 30 -8.73 9.69 9.88
CA TRP A 30 -8.95 10.92 10.64
C TRP A 30 -8.06 12.08 10.17
N ALA A 31 -6.76 11.85 9.97
CA ALA A 31 -5.83 12.88 9.51
C ALA A 31 -6.14 13.35 8.08
N ALA A 32 -6.46 12.42 7.19
CA ALA A 32 -6.94 12.73 5.84
C ALA A 32 -8.25 13.54 5.89
N ARG A 33 -9.18 13.19 6.79
CA ARG A 33 -10.42 13.93 7.00
C ARG A 33 -10.17 15.36 7.48
N GLU A 34 -9.38 15.55 8.54
CA GLU A 34 -8.99 16.89 9.05
C GLU A 34 -8.36 17.74 7.95
N TRP A 35 -7.45 17.15 7.16
CA TRP A 35 -6.81 17.82 6.04
C TRP A 35 -7.81 18.21 4.94
N VAL A 36 -8.69 17.28 4.53
CA VAL A 36 -9.75 17.54 3.53
C VAL A 36 -10.74 18.61 4.02
N GLU A 37 -11.21 18.53 5.27
CA GLU A 37 -12.11 19.51 5.87
C GLU A 37 -11.48 20.90 5.89
N ARG A 38 -10.21 21.02 6.31
CA ARG A 38 -9.49 22.28 6.34
C ARG A 38 -9.28 22.86 4.95
N MET A 39 -8.84 22.03 4.00
CA MET A 39 -8.67 22.43 2.60
C MET A 39 -9.98 22.92 1.97
N ALA A 40 -11.07 22.18 2.20
CA ALA A 40 -12.40 22.53 1.69
C ALA A 40 -12.98 23.78 2.36
N HIS A 41 -12.66 24.04 3.63
CA HIS A 41 -13.06 25.28 4.30
C HIS A 41 -12.36 26.53 3.74
N ASP A 42 -11.09 26.43 3.35
CA ASP A 42 -10.35 27.54 2.74
C ASP A 42 -10.83 27.82 1.30
N GLN A 43 -11.17 26.77 0.52
CA GLN A 43 -11.78 26.88 -0.80
C GLN A 43 -12.52 25.58 -1.22
N PRO A 44 -13.59 25.64 -2.03
CA PRO A 44 -14.26 24.43 -2.54
C PRO A 44 -13.29 23.45 -3.20
N LEU A 45 -13.34 22.19 -2.76
CA LEU A 45 -12.38 21.15 -3.11
C LEU A 45 -13.04 20.07 -3.97
N VAL A 46 -12.39 19.70 -5.09
CA VAL A 46 -12.75 18.55 -5.92
C VAL A 46 -11.63 17.53 -5.85
N LEU A 47 -11.96 16.30 -5.45
CA LEU A 47 -11.04 15.17 -5.43
C LEU A 47 -11.45 14.17 -6.50
N ALA A 48 -10.61 13.98 -7.51
CA ALA A 48 -10.82 13.01 -8.58
C ALA A 48 -9.91 11.79 -8.36
N PHE A 49 -10.50 10.60 -8.32
CA PHE A 49 -9.80 9.33 -8.22
C PHE A 49 -10.04 8.53 -9.51
N GLU A 50 -8.98 8.24 -10.26
CA GLU A 50 -9.03 7.46 -11.50
C GLU A 50 -8.79 5.97 -11.25
N ASP A 51 -9.40 5.12 -12.09
CA ASP A 51 -9.19 3.67 -12.14
C ASP A 51 -9.31 2.93 -10.79
N ILE A 52 -10.20 3.39 -9.89
CA ILE A 52 -10.28 2.88 -8.51
C ILE A 52 -10.67 1.39 -8.38
N HIS A 53 -11.12 0.76 -9.46
CA HIS A 53 -11.34 -0.69 -9.55
C HIS A 53 -10.06 -1.52 -9.39
N TRP A 54 -8.88 -0.90 -9.47
CA TRP A 54 -7.58 -1.51 -9.14
C TRP A 54 -6.98 -1.03 -7.80
N ALA A 55 -7.69 -0.16 -7.06
CA ALA A 55 -7.20 0.34 -5.78
C ALA A 55 -7.18 -0.77 -4.71
N GLU A 56 -6.22 -0.69 -3.78
CA GLU A 56 -6.26 -1.53 -2.58
C GLU A 56 -7.45 -1.17 -1.69
N ASP A 57 -8.00 -2.15 -0.96
CA ASP A 57 -9.13 -1.96 -0.04
C ASP A 57 -8.95 -0.75 0.90
N ALA A 58 -7.73 -0.49 1.38
CA ALA A 58 -7.45 0.62 2.29
C ALA A 58 -7.70 2.01 1.65
N LEU A 59 -7.47 2.16 0.35
CA LEU A 59 -7.76 3.41 -0.37
C LEU A 59 -9.27 3.54 -0.65
N LEU A 60 -9.93 2.42 -0.97
CA LEU A 60 -11.39 2.37 -1.13
C LEU A 60 -12.10 2.76 0.19
N ASP A 61 -11.68 2.18 1.31
CA ASP A 61 -12.18 2.48 2.66
C ASP A 61 -11.97 3.96 3.02
N LEU A 62 -10.81 4.54 2.66
CA LEU A 62 -10.50 5.95 2.88
C LEU A 62 -11.44 6.87 2.08
N ILE A 63 -11.69 6.58 0.80
CA ILE A 63 -12.63 7.35 -0.04
C ILE A 63 -14.05 7.28 0.54
N GLU A 64 -14.50 6.08 0.96
CA GLU A 64 -15.80 5.89 1.59
C GLU A 64 -15.92 6.62 2.93
N HIS A 65 -14.84 6.69 3.71
CA HIS A 65 -14.76 7.45 4.96
C HIS A 65 -14.88 8.96 4.71
N LEU A 66 -14.11 9.52 3.77
CA LEU A 66 -14.17 10.94 3.43
C LEU A 66 -15.58 11.34 2.96
N ALA A 67 -16.20 10.53 2.08
CA ALA A 67 -17.55 10.78 1.58
C ALA A 67 -18.66 10.71 2.67
N GLU A 68 -18.47 9.89 3.71
CA GLU A 68 -19.42 9.78 4.81
C GLU A 68 -19.26 10.92 5.84
N TRP A 69 -18.02 11.15 6.27
CA TRP A 69 -17.70 11.93 7.48
C TRP A 69 -17.42 13.41 7.22
N VAL A 70 -16.97 13.80 6.02
CA VAL A 70 -16.91 15.22 5.63
C VAL A 70 -18.33 15.69 5.30
N ARG A 71 -18.90 16.54 6.16
CA ARG A 71 -20.31 16.98 6.04
C ARG A 71 -20.50 18.48 5.93
N ASP A 72 -19.67 19.25 6.63
CA ASP A 72 -19.85 20.69 6.82
C ASP A 72 -18.86 21.54 6.00
N ALA A 73 -18.21 20.93 4.99
CA ALA A 73 -17.26 21.57 4.09
C ALA A 73 -17.61 21.30 2.60
N PRO A 74 -17.33 22.24 1.68
CA PRO A 74 -17.65 22.14 0.26
C PRO A 74 -16.68 21.19 -0.48
N LEU A 75 -16.92 19.89 -0.32
CA LEU A 75 -16.18 18.80 -0.96
C LEU A 75 -17.02 18.11 -2.05
N LEU A 76 -16.43 17.90 -3.22
CA LEU A 76 -16.91 16.97 -4.24
C LEU A 76 -15.88 15.85 -4.44
N ILE A 77 -16.32 14.59 -4.31
CA ILE A 77 -15.51 13.42 -4.66
C ILE A 77 -16.03 12.86 -5.98
N ILE A 78 -15.13 12.67 -6.95
CA ILE A 78 -15.37 12.02 -8.24
C ILE A 78 -14.55 10.74 -8.25
N SER A 79 -15.17 9.60 -8.51
CA SER A 79 -14.50 8.31 -8.58
C SER A 79 -14.82 7.64 -9.90
N LEU A 80 -13.79 7.46 -10.74
CA LEU A 80 -13.89 6.81 -12.03
C LEU A 80 -13.55 5.32 -11.84
N ALA A 81 -14.52 4.47 -12.11
CA ALA A 81 -14.44 3.03 -11.93
C ALA A 81 -15.03 2.30 -13.13
N ARG A 82 -14.60 1.06 -13.36
CA ARG A 82 -15.32 0.12 -14.21
C ARG A 82 -16.31 -0.71 -13.38
N ALA A 83 -17.27 -1.35 -14.04
CA ALA A 83 -18.38 -2.06 -13.39
C ALA A 83 -17.93 -3.20 -12.46
N GLU A 84 -16.77 -3.82 -12.73
CA GLU A 84 -16.16 -4.90 -11.94
C GLU A 84 -15.88 -4.49 -10.48
N LEU A 85 -15.79 -3.19 -10.18
CA LEU A 85 -15.73 -2.71 -8.79
C LEU A 85 -16.97 -3.14 -7.99
N LEU A 86 -18.15 -3.21 -8.62
CA LEU A 86 -19.40 -3.60 -7.98
C LEU A 86 -19.48 -5.09 -7.66
N ASP A 87 -18.68 -5.94 -8.33
CA ASP A 87 -18.58 -7.37 -7.98
C ASP A 87 -17.88 -7.56 -6.62
N VAL A 88 -16.95 -6.66 -6.28
CA VAL A 88 -16.17 -6.68 -5.02
C VAL A 88 -16.80 -5.78 -3.95
N ARG A 89 -17.36 -4.63 -4.34
CA ARG A 89 -18.00 -3.62 -3.49
C ARG A 89 -19.41 -3.28 -4.00
N PRO A 90 -20.43 -4.16 -3.85
CA PRO A 90 -21.78 -3.94 -4.40
C PRO A 90 -22.52 -2.69 -3.90
N GLY A 91 -22.07 -2.12 -2.76
CA GLY A 91 -22.62 -0.88 -2.20
C GLY A 91 -21.97 0.41 -2.73
N TRP A 92 -20.95 0.32 -3.60
CA TRP A 92 -20.19 1.49 -4.02
C TRP A 92 -21.06 2.48 -4.82
N GLY A 93 -21.01 3.77 -4.46
CA GLY A 93 -21.80 4.83 -5.09
C GLY A 93 -23.32 4.79 -4.85
N GLY A 94 -23.85 3.68 -4.32
CA GLY A 94 -25.28 3.45 -4.07
C GLY A 94 -25.69 3.65 -2.60
N GLY A 95 -26.99 3.81 -2.35
CA GLY A 95 -27.58 3.77 -1.01
C GLY A 95 -27.25 4.93 -0.05
N ARG A 96 -26.39 5.87 -0.44
CA ARG A 96 -25.99 7.03 0.39
C ARG A 96 -26.73 8.30 -0.05
N VAL A 97 -27.21 9.10 0.91
CA VAL A 97 -28.00 10.34 0.67
C VAL A 97 -27.24 11.43 -0.11
N ARG A 98 -25.90 11.38 -0.12
CA ARG A 98 -25.01 12.36 -0.78
C ARG A 98 -24.07 11.69 -1.79
N ALA A 99 -24.50 10.59 -2.41
CA ALA A 99 -23.80 9.95 -3.51
C ALA A 99 -24.72 9.78 -4.72
N THR A 100 -24.13 9.81 -5.91
CA THR A 100 -24.81 9.53 -7.18
C THR A 100 -23.84 8.76 -8.05
N ALA A 101 -24.23 7.57 -8.50
CA ALA A 101 -23.55 6.87 -9.59
C ALA A 101 -24.07 7.39 -10.93
N ILE A 102 -23.16 7.63 -11.88
CA ILE A 102 -23.48 7.95 -13.27
C ILE A 102 -22.86 6.84 -14.11
N GLU A 103 -23.71 6.04 -14.74
CA GLU A 103 -23.29 5.06 -15.74
C GLU A 103 -23.04 5.80 -17.05
N LEU A 104 -21.88 5.57 -17.67
CA LEU A 104 -21.53 6.17 -18.95
C LEU A 104 -21.85 5.17 -20.07
N GLU A 105 -22.98 5.41 -20.75
CA GLU A 105 -23.35 4.68 -21.96
C GLU A 105 -22.39 5.04 -23.13
N PRO A 106 -22.24 4.18 -24.15
CA PRO A 106 -21.56 4.54 -25.39
C PRO A 106 -22.24 5.75 -26.05
N LEU A 107 -21.45 6.56 -26.77
CA LEU A 107 -21.95 7.73 -27.47
C LEU A 107 -23.05 7.37 -28.47
N GLY A 108 -24.08 8.20 -28.52
CA GLY A 108 -25.06 8.16 -29.59
C GLY A 108 -24.41 8.38 -30.96
N ARG A 109 -25.15 8.03 -32.02
CA ARG A 109 -24.64 8.21 -33.40
C ARG A 109 -24.31 9.67 -33.71
N GLU A 110 -25.17 10.61 -33.33
CA GLU A 110 -24.96 12.05 -33.55
C GLU A 110 -23.75 12.58 -32.78
N GLU A 111 -23.57 12.15 -31.53
CA GLU A 111 -22.42 12.51 -30.67
C GLU A 111 -21.11 11.90 -31.20
N SER A 112 -21.16 10.69 -31.75
CA SER A 112 -20.04 10.04 -32.43
C SER A 112 -19.68 10.77 -33.72
N GLU A 113 -20.67 11.22 -34.50
CA GLU A 113 -20.46 12.04 -35.70
C GLU A 113 -19.81 13.40 -35.37
N GLU A 114 -20.23 14.06 -34.28
CA GLU A 114 -19.61 15.30 -33.78
C GLU A 114 -18.17 15.07 -33.31
N LEU A 115 -17.89 13.96 -32.61
CA LEU A 115 -16.54 13.59 -32.18
C LEU A 115 -15.63 13.31 -33.39
N ILE A 116 -16.12 12.60 -34.41
CA ILE A 116 -15.37 12.38 -35.67
C ILE A 116 -15.02 13.72 -36.31
N ASP A 117 -15.96 14.66 -36.40
CA ASP A 117 -15.74 15.97 -37.04
C ASP A 117 -14.72 16.81 -36.27
N ALA A 118 -14.78 16.82 -34.94
CA ALA A 118 -13.80 17.50 -34.10
C ALA A 118 -12.38 16.95 -34.31
N LEU A 119 -12.23 15.62 -34.33
CA LEU A 119 -10.94 14.94 -34.51
C LEU A 119 -10.40 15.03 -35.95
N ALA A 120 -11.29 15.04 -36.94
CA ALA A 120 -10.94 15.09 -38.36
C ALA A 120 -10.61 16.51 -38.88
N SER A 121 -10.35 17.48 -37.99
CA SER A 121 -10.21 18.93 -38.30
C SER A 121 -9.21 19.30 -39.42
N ASN A 122 -8.35 18.39 -39.89
CA ASN A 122 -7.42 18.60 -41.00
C ASN A 122 -7.74 17.81 -42.30
N GLY A 123 -8.78 16.96 -42.34
CA GLY A 123 -9.06 16.12 -43.52
C GLY A 123 -10.48 15.54 -43.58
N VAL A 124 -11.07 15.47 -44.78
CA VAL A 124 -12.43 14.94 -44.98
C VAL A 124 -12.44 13.41 -45.00
N ILE A 125 -12.98 12.79 -43.96
CA ILE A 125 -13.30 11.35 -43.96
C ILE A 125 -14.51 11.11 -44.88
N GLY A 126 -14.31 10.34 -45.95
CA GLY A 126 -15.36 10.02 -46.93
C GLY A 126 -16.49 9.16 -46.34
N GLY A 127 -17.70 9.30 -46.89
CA GLY A 127 -18.93 8.73 -46.31
C GLY A 127 -18.87 7.23 -46.00
N GLU A 128 -18.38 6.38 -46.91
CA GLU A 128 -18.25 4.93 -46.68
C GLU A 128 -17.32 4.59 -45.50
N ALA A 129 -16.24 5.37 -45.31
CA ALA A 129 -15.33 5.20 -44.19
C ALA A 129 -15.91 5.75 -42.87
N ARG A 130 -16.77 6.78 -42.93
CA ARG A 130 -17.51 7.28 -41.77
C ARG A 130 -18.54 6.27 -41.28
N GLU A 131 -19.38 5.73 -42.18
CA GLU A 131 -20.35 4.68 -41.82
C GLU A 131 -19.64 3.47 -41.20
N ALA A 132 -18.57 2.97 -41.84
CA ALA A 132 -17.81 1.84 -41.30
C ALA A 132 -17.11 2.13 -39.96
N LEU A 133 -16.79 3.39 -39.66
CA LEU A 133 -16.27 3.81 -38.36
C LEU A 133 -17.39 3.82 -37.32
N LEU A 134 -18.54 4.44 -37.61
CA LEU A 134 -19.70 4.46 -36.72
C LEU A 134 -20.19 3.04 -36.38
N ASP A 135 -20.33 2.19 -37.39
CA ASP A 135 -20.77 0.79 -37.24
C ASP A 135 -19.80 -0.05 -36.39
N LYS A 136 -18.48 0.16 -36.51
CA LYS A 136 -17.47 -0.66 -35.81
C LYS A 136 -17.08 -0.14 -34.43
N THR A 137 -17.22 1.17 -34.20
CA THR A 137 -16.83 1.76 -32.92
C THR A 137 -17.90 1.62 -31.85
N GLU A 138 -19.16 1.35 -32.24
CA GLU A 138 -20.32 1.15 -31.36
C GLU A 138 -20.46 2.25 -30.29
N GLY A 139 -20.11 3.49 -30.65
CA GLY A 139 -20.15 4.66 -29.77
C GLY A 139 -19.00 4.77 -28.76
N ASN A 140 -17.98 3.89 -28.80
CA ASN A 140 -16.84 3.96 -27.90
C ASN A 140 -15.91 5.14 -28.26
N PRO A 141 -15.74 6.17 -27.41
CA PRO A 141 -14.99 7.38 -27.76
C PRO A 141 -13.52 7.12 -28.11
N LEU A 142 -12.87 6.20 -27.37
CA LEU A 142 -11.48 5.84 -27.60
C LEU A 142 -11.30 5.06 -28.91
N PHE A 143 -12.30 4.25 -29.28
CA PHE A 143 -12.29 3.54 -30.56
C PHE A 143 -12.54 4.48 -31.74
N VAL A 144 -13.42 5.48 -31.59
CA VAL A 144 -13.56 6.59 -32.55
C VAL A 144 -12.22 7.31 -32.72
N GLU A 145 -11.59 7.73 -31.62
CA GLU A 145 -10.34 8.48 -31.66
C GLU A 145 -9.21 7.71 -32.35
N GLU A 146 -8.96 6.49 -31.90
CA GLU A 146 -7.90 5.65 -32.44
C GLU A 146 -8.15 5.31 -33.93
N THR A 147 -9.42 5.23 -34.36
CA THR A 147 -9.74 4.93 -35.77
C THR A 147 -9.49 6.15 -36.65
N VAL A 148 -9.91 7.35 -36.23
CA VAL A 148 -9.58 8.60 -36.93
C VAL A 148 -8.07 8.79 -37.02
N ARG A 149 -7.34 8.52 -35.92
CA ARG A 149 -5.88 8.60 -35.85
C ARG A 149 -5.19 7.61 -36.79
N MET A 150 -5.64 6.35 -36.82
CA MET A 150 -5.15 5.34 -37.77
C MET A 150 -5.36 5.77 -39.24
N LEU A 151 -6.48 6.44 -39.54
CA LEU A 151 -6.76 6.96 -40.88
C LEU A 151 -5.84 8.12 -41.25
N ALA A 152 -5.58 9.05 -40.32
CA ALA A 152 -4.66 10.17 -40.52
C ALA A 152 -3.20 9.70 -40.74
N GLU A 153 -2.77 8.64 -40.06
CA GLU A 153 -1.46 8.00 -40.26
C GLU A 153 -1.28 7.37 -41.67
N CYS A 154 -2.33 7.31 -42.49
CA CYS A 154 -2.37 6.58 -43.77
C CYS A 154 -2.55 7.46 -45.01
N GLU A 155 -2.30 8.77 -44.92
CA GLU A 155 -2.43 9.71 -46.04
C GLU A 155 -1.78 9.19 -47.34
N GLY A 156 -2.55 9.16 -48.42
CA GLY A 156 -2.10 8.76 -49.77
C GLY A 156 -2.66 7.44 -50.31
N ARG A 157 -3.48 6.69 -49.56
CA ARG A 157 -4.21 5.50 -50.08
C ARG A 157 -5.73 5.72 -50.19
N PRO A 158 -6.45 5.03 -51.11
CA PRO A 158 -7.89 5.20 -51.25
C PRO A 158 -8.67 4.77 -49.99
N LEU A 159 -9.53 5.65 -49.47
CA LEU A 159 -10.33 5.37 -48.26
C LEU A 159 -11.26 4.15 -48.40
N SER A 160 -11.68 3.80 -49.63
CA SER A 160 -12.56 2.64 -49.88
C SER A 160 -11.89 1.28 -49.60
N GLU A 161 -10.55 1.19 -49.65
CA GLU A 161 -9.85 -0.01 -49.16
C GLU A 161 -9.73 -0.04 -47.61
N PHE A 162 -9.97 1.08 -46.92
CA PHE A 162 -9.74 1.21 -45.49
C PHE A 162 -10.94 0.85 -44.62
N ALA A 163 -12.17 1.09 -45.09
CA ALA A 163 -13.39 0.65 -44.40
C ALA A 163 -13.37 -0.87 -44.09
N GLN A 164 -12.79 -1.68 -45.00
CA GLN A 164 -12.61 -3.12 -44.83
C GLN A 164 -11.42 -3.51 -43.94
N ARG A 165 -10.55 -2.57 -43.54
CA ARG A 165 -9.32 -2.79 -42.78
C ARG A 165 -9.34 -2.23 -41.35
N ILE A 166 -10.37 -1.49 -40.95
CA ILE A 166 -10.61 -1.14 -39.55
C ILE A 166 -10.84 -2.47 -38.80
N PRO A 167 -10.02 -2.82 -37.78
CA PRO A 167 -10.22 -4.06 -37.03
C PRO A 167 -11.51 -4.04 -36.22
N ASP A 168 -12.04 -5.22 -35.90
CA ASP A 168 -13.33 -5.34 -35.20
C ASP A 168 -13.23 -5.13 -33.68
N THR A 169 -12.03 -4.84 -33.14
CA THR A 169 -11.83 -4.51 -31.72
C THR A 169 -10.80 -3.40 -31.56
N LEU A 170 -10.96 -2.60 -30.50
CA LEU A 170 -10.04 -1.54 -30.13
C LEU A 170 -8.61 -2.08 -29.85
N GLN A 171 -8.48 -3.26 -29.23
CA GLN A 171 -7.19 -3.90 -29.01
C GLN A 171 -6.49 -4.24 -30.32
N ALA A 172 -7.23 -4.78 -31.30
CA ALA A 172 -6.68 -5.09 -32.62
C ALA A 172 -6.35 -3.82 -33.43
N LEU A 173 -7.11 -2.74 -33.25
CA LEU A 173 -6.80 -1.43 -33.82
C LEU A 173 -5.50 -0.85 -33.26
N ILE A 174 -5.34 -0.81 -31.93
CA ILE A 174 -4.12 -0.35 -31.26
C ILE A 174 -2.93 -1.24 -31.68
N ALA A 175 -3.11 -2.56 -31.75
CA ALA A 175 -2.08 -3.47 -32.22
C ALA A 175 -1.67 -3.15 -33.66
N ALA A 176 -2.63 -2.92 -34.55
CA ALA A 176 -2.38 -2.55 -35.95
C ALA A 176 -1.71 -1.17 -36.11
N ARG A 177 -1.93 -0.22 -35.18
CA ARG A 177 -1.17 1.04 -35.10
C ARG A 177 0.27 0.80 -34.65
N ILE A 178 0.47 0.02 -33.57
CA ILE A 178 1.80 -0.33 -33.04
C ILE A 178 2.62 -1.13 -34.07
N ASP A 179 2.00 -2.02 -34.84
CA ASP A 179 2.65 -2.81 -35.90
C ASP A 179 3.10 -1.97 -37.11
N ARG A 180 2.61 -0.73 -37.26
CA ARG A 180 3.05 0.22 -38.30
C ARG A 180 4.15 1.16 -37.85
N LEU A 181 4.49 1.17 -36.56
CA LEU A 181 5.63 1.92 -36.06
C LEU A 181 6.93 1.34 -36.66
N PRO A 182 7.90 2.19 -37.04
CA PRO A 182 9.27 1.77 -37.29
C PRO A 182 9.83 0.91 -36.15
N PRO A 183 10.79 0.00 -36.42
CA PRO A 183 11.26 -0.96 -35.43
C PRO A 183 11.73 -0.34 -34.11
N GLU A 184 12.41 0.81 -34.15
CA GLU A 184 12.91 1.51 -32.96
C GLU A 184 11.77 2.12 -32.13
N GLU A 185 10.84 2.84 -32.77
CA GLU A 185 9.62 3.38 -32.15
C GLU A 185 8.79 2.27 -31.49
N LYS A 186 8.63 1.13 -32.17
CA LYS A 186 7.93 -0.05 -31.64
C LYS A 186 8.64 -0.63 -30.43
N THR A 187 9.95 -0.85 -30.52
CA THR A 187 10.77 -1.41 -29.42
C THR A 187 10.75 -0.51 -28.19
N VAL A 188 10.90 0.81 -28.34
CA VAL A 188 10.79 1.77 -27.23
C VAL A 188 9.42 1.69 -26.56
N LEU A 189 8.33 1.68 -27.34
CA LEU A 189 6.98 1.59 -26.80
C LEU A 189 6.73 0.25 -26.08
N GLN A 190 7.27 -0.85 -26.58
CA GLN A 190 7.19 -2.15 -25.93
C GLN A 190 8.04 -2.22 -24.65
N HIS A 191 9.26 -1.69 -24.64
CA HIS A 191 10.11 -1.67 -23.43
C HIS A 191 9.50 -0.77 -22.34
N ALA A 192 8.98 0.40 -22.71
CA ALA A 192 8.22 1.27 -21.81
C ALA A 192 7.01 0.55 -21.17
N SER A 193 6.37 -0.35 -21.91
CA SER A 193 5.19 -1.06 -21.42
C SER A 193 5.46 -2.05 -20.29
N VAL A 194 6.72 -2.51 -20.16
CA VAL A 194 7.20 -3.37 -19.07
C VAL A 194 7.43 -2.56 -17.78
N ILE A 195 7.81 -1.28 -17.91
CA ILE A 195 8.08 -0.40 -16.77
C ILE A 195 6.78 -0.03 -16.04
N GLY A 196 5.76 0.45 -16.78
CA GLY A 196 4.48 0.81 -16.15
C GLY A 196 3.65 1.80 -16.96
N ARG A 197 2.65 2.42 -16.31
CA ARG A 197 1.86 3.52 -16.91
C ARG A 197 2.71 4.76 -17.15
N THR A 198 3.65 5.02 -16.23
CA THR A 198 4.66 6.08 -16.25
C THR A 198 6.05 5.44 -16.26
N PHE A 199 6.99 6.03 -16.98
CA PHE A 199 8.36 5.55 -17.14
C PHE A 199 9.35 6.70 -17.36
N TRP A 200 10.65 6.40 -17.29
CA TRP A 200 11.73 7.40 -17.31
C TRP A 200 12.63 7.25 -18.53
N GLY A 201 13.09 8.37 -19.08
CA GLY A 201 14.00 8.40 -20.23
C GLY A 201 15.28 7.59 -20.00
N GLY A 202 15.93 7.74 -18.84
CA GLY A 202 17.12 6.96 -18.49
C GLY A 202 16.88 5.46 -18.33
N ALA A 203 15.68 5.05 -17.93
CA ALA A 203 15.31 3.63 -17.87
C ALA A 203 15.15 3.05 -19.27
N ILE A 204 14.48 3.76 -20.19
CA ILE A 204 14.41 3.33 -21.60
C ILE A 204 15.80 3.27 -22.23
N LYS A 205 16.66 4.25 -21.95
CA LYS A 205 18.03 4.30 -22.45
C LYS A 205 18.87 3.09 -22.04
N GLU A 206 18.67 2.57 -20.83
CA GLU A 206 19.29 1.32 -20.37
C GLU A 206 18.69 0.08 -21.06
N LEU A 207 17.38 0.10 -21.31
CA LEU A 207 16.68 -1.00 -22.01
C LEU A 207 16.97 -1.03 -23.53
N THR A 208 17.34 0.10 -24.14
CA THR A 208 17.68 0.25 -25.57
C THR A 208 19.05 0.91 -25.78
N ALA A 209 20.08 0.42 -25.09
CA ALA A 209 21.44 0.98 -25.12
C ALA A 209 22.09 1.00 -26.51
N GLU A 210 21.54 0.25 -27.47
CA GLU A 210 21.93 0.17 -28.87
C GLU A 210 21.33 1.28 -29.77
N PHE A 211 20.40 2.11 -29.28
CA PHE A 211 19.79 3.19 -30.05
C PHE A 211 20.49 4.54 -29.83
N GLU A 212 20.96 5.16 -30.92
CA GLU A 212 21.71 6.44 -30.87
C GLU A 212 20.80 7.69 -30.75
N GLU A 213 19.54 7.63 -31.22
CA GLU A 213 18.61 8.78 -31.30
C GLU A 213 17.33 8.61 -30.45
N LEU A 214 17.43 8.07 -29.23
CA LEU A 214 16.28 7.78 -28.37
C LEU A 214 15.37 9.01 -28.14
N GLU A 215 15.94 10.21 -27.96
CA GLU A 215 15.17 11.44 -27.76
C GLU A 215 14.26 11.75 -28.98
N SER A 216 14.75 11.52 -30.20
CA SER A 216 13.99 11.67 -31.46
C SER A 216 12.84 10.65 -31.56
N VAL A 217 13.09 9.42 -31.11
CA VAL A 217 12.07 8.35 -31.04
C VAL A 217 10.96 8.70 -30.04
N LEU A 218 11.32 9.21 -28.86
CA LEU A 218 10.36 9.66 -27.84
C LEU A 218 9.54 10.87 -28.31
N GLU A 219 10.17 11.86 -28.96
CA GLU A 219 9.45 12.98 -29.60
C GLU A 219 8.46 12.49 -30.66
N THR A 220 8.83 11.50 -31.47
CA THR A 220 7.93 10.92 -32.48
C THR A 220 6.75 10.18 -31.85
N LEU A 221 6.97 9.41 -30.78
CA LEU A 221 5.91 8.71 -30.04
C LEU A 221 4.96 9.68 -29.29
N LEU A 222 5.44 10.85 -28.87
CA LEU A 222 4.63 11.96 -28.37
C LEU A 222 3.78 12.58 -29.49
N LEU A 223 4.36 12.87 -30.65
CA LEU A 223 3.65 13.44 -31.81
C LEU A 223 2.58 12.50 -32.38
N ARG A 224 2.79 11.18 -32.32
CA ARG A 224 1.79 10.15 -32.67
C ARG A 224 0.79 9.86 -31.55
N GLU A 225 0.89 10.55 -30.41
CA GLU A 225 0.02 10.45 -29.23
C GLU A 225 -0.10 9.06 -28.61
N PHE A 226 0.91 8.20 -28.75
CA PHE A 226 1.02 6.98 -27.92
C PHE A 226 1.41 7.35 -26.48
N LEU A 227 2.24 8.39 -26.36
CA LEU A 227 2.77 8.93 -25.12
C LEU A 227 2.31 10.36 -24.89
N VAL A 228 2.37 10.80 -23.65
CA VAL A 228 2.31 12.21 -23.26
C VAL A 228 3.37 12.51 -22.19
N PRO A 229 3.86 13.76 -22.06
CA PRO A 229 4.84 14.11 -21.05
C PRO A 229 4.25 13.95 -19.64
N GLU A 230 5.06 13.50 -18.69
CA GLU A 230 4.70 13.56 -17.28
C GLU A 230 5.36 14.77 -16.63
N LEU A 231 4.57 15.61 -15.97
CA LEU A 231 5.01 16.91 -15.46
C LEU A 231 5.89 16.79 -14.21
N ARG A 232 5.81 15.65 -13.51
CA ARG A 232 6.56 15.35 -12.30
C ARG A 232 7.22 13.98 -12.41
N SER A 233 8.55 13.95 -12.39
CA SER A 233 9.29 12.70 -12.22
C SER A 233 9.43 12.36 -10.73
N SER A 234 9.09 11.13 -10.36
CA SER A 234 9.42 10.58 -9.03
C SER A 234 10.90 10.21 -8.86
N ILE A 235 11.71 10.26 -9.93
CA ILE A 235 13.15 9.99 -9.89
C ILE A 235 13.92 11.26 -10.23
N SER A 236 14.77 11.69 -9.30
CA SER A 236 15.50 12.95 -9.40
C SER A 236 16.48 12.97 -10.58
N GLY A 237 16.35 13.97 -11.44
CA GLY A 237 17.15 14.14 -12.66
C GLY A 237 16.71 13.31 -13.86
N GLU A 238 15.58 12.60 -13.79
CA GLU A 238 14.99 11.90 -14.92
C GLU A 238 13.82 12.67 -15.54
N THR A 239 13.69 12.63 -16.87
CA THR A 239 12.47 13.04 -17.57
C THR A 239 11.48 11.88 -17.57
N ALA A 240 10.24 12.13 -17.15
CA ALA A 240 9.18 11.14 -17.09
C ALA A 240 8.17 11.31 -18.25
N TYR A 241 7.62 10.17 -18.69
CA TYR A 241 6.60 10.06 -19.71
C TYR A 241 5.52 9.09 -19.24
N ARG A 242 4.30 9.21 -19.76
CA ARG A 242 3.26 8.19 -19.55
C ARG A 242 2.58 7.81 -20.85
N PHE A 243 2.05 6.59 -20.87
CA PHE A 243 1.14 6.16 -21.92
C PHE A 243 -0.12 7.04 -21.90
N LYS A 244 -0.57 7.49 -23.07
CA LYS A 244 -1.79 8.30 -23.17
C LYS A 244 -3.02 7.55 -22.63
N HIS A 245 -3.13 6.27 -22.95
CA HIS A 245 -4.16 5.36 -22.42
C HIS A 245 -3.55 4.05 -21.92
N VAL A 246 -4.10 3.50 -20.83
CA VAL A 246 -3.60 2.25 -20.22
C VAL A 246 -3.66 1.06 -21.19
N LEU A 247 -4.65 1.05 -22.09
CA LEU A 247 -4.83 0.01 -23.10
C LEU A 247 -3.69 -0.02 -24.14
N ILE A 248 -3.04 1.12 -24.43
CA ILE A 248 -1.87 1.18 -25.30
C ILE A 248 -0.71 0.42 -24.65
N ARG A 249 -0.48 0.63 -23.34
CA ARG A 249 0.50 -0.11 -22.56
C ARG A 249 0.19 -1.60 -22.57
N GLU A 250 -1.05 -1.98 -22.30
CA GLU A 250 -1.48 -3.39 -22.27
C GLU A 250 -1.28 -4.10 -23.61
N VAL A 251 -1.65 -3.46 -24.73
CA VAL A 251 -1.44 -4.04 -26.07
C VAL A 251 0.06 -4.13 -26.39
N ALA A 252 0.85 -3.09 -26.14
CA ALA A 252 2.30 -3.11 -26.35
C ALA A 252 2.98 -4.23 -25.54
N TYR A 253 2.62 -4.38 -24.27
CA TYR A 253 3.12 -5.43 -23.37
C TYR A 253 2.67 -6.82 -23.83
N SER A 254 1.42 -6.95 -24.29
CA SER A 254 0.89 -8.21 -24.81
C SER A 254 1.64 -8.70 -26.06
N GLY A 255 2.16 -7.77 -26.86
CA GLY A 255 2.96 -8.06 -28.06
C GLY A 255 4.38 -8.56 -27.78
N LEU A 256 4.87 -8.49 -26.54
CA LEU A 256 6.14 -9.08 -26.14
C LEU A 256 5.99 -10.58 -25.82
N SER A 257 7.00 -11.38 -26.15
CA SER A 257 7.10 -12.78 -25.69
C SER A 257 7.34 -12.84 -24.18
N LYS A 258 6.95 -13.94 -23.50
CA LYS A 258 7.20 -14.11 -22.06
C LYS A 258 8.69 -14.00 -21.70
N SER A 259 9.57 -14.53 -22.54
CA SER A 259 11.02 -14.45 -22.36
C SER A 259 11.53 -13.00 -22.47
N ALA A 260 11.06 -12.23 -23.46
CA ALA A 260 11.42 -10.82 -23.59
C ALA A 260 10.91 -9.98 -22.40
N ARG A 261 9.69 -10.24 -21.92
CA ARG A 261 9.16 -9.59 -20.71
C ARG A 261 10.04 -9.89 -19.49
N ALA A 262 10.45 -11.14 -19.30
CA ALA A 262 11.29 -11.53 -18.17
C ALA A 262 12.66 -10.82 -18.18
N ASP A 263 13.33 -10.75 -19.33
CA ASP A 263 14.58 -10.00 -19.51
C ASP A 263 14.41 -8.52 -19.16
N LEU A 264 13.39 -7.87 -19.74
CA LEU A 264 13.12 -6.45 -19.52
C LEU A 264 12.73 -6.13 -18.06
N HIS A 265 11.97 -7.01 -17.40
CA HIS A 265 11.67 -6.91 -15.97
C HIS A 265 12.95 -6.98 -15.12
N ALA A 266 13.84 -7.94 -15.38
CA ALA A 266 15.10 -8.08 -14.65
C ALA A 266 16.05 -6.88 -14.89
N ARG A 267 16.22 -6.44 -16.13
CA ARG A 267 17.06 -5.28 -16.49
C ARG A 267 16.53 -3.97 -15.87
N PHE A 268 15.21 -3.75 -15.88
CA PHE A 268 14.64 -2.58 -15.22
C PHE A 268 14.80 -2.62 -13.70
N ALA A 269 14.68 -3.80 -13.07
CA ALA A 269 14.96 -3.97 -11.65
C ALA A 269 16.44 -3.67 -11.29
N HIS A 270 17.38 -4.00 -12.17
CA HIS A 270 18.79 -3.62 -12.03
C HIS A 270 18.98 -2.10 -12.10
N TRP A 271 18.40 -1.45 -13.11
CA TRP A 271 18.45 0.01 -13.26
C TRP A 271 17.90 0.76 -12.03
N LEU A 272 16.78 0.28 -11.46
CA LEU A 272 16.21 0.84 -10.22
C LEU A 272 17.19 0.78 -9.05
N ARG A 273 17.90 -0.34 -8.89
CA ARG A 273 18.89 -0.55 -7.83
C ARG A 273 20.03 0.48 -7.91
N GLU A 274 20.53 0.73 -9.11
CA GLU A 274 21.63 1.68 -9.34
C GLU A 274 21.18 3.15 -9.23
N ARG A 275 19.97 3.46 -9.71
CA ARG A 275 19.50 4.85 -9.82
C ARG A 275 18.81 5.40 -8.56
N THR A 276 18.16 4.54 -7.78
CA THR A 276 17.28 4.94 -6.65
C THR A 276 17.58 4.26 -5.31
N GLY A 277 18.51 3.28 -5.28
CA GLY A 277 18.84 2.55 -4.06
C GLY A 277 17.63 1.82 -3.47
N GLU A 278 17.22 2.23 -2.26
CA GLU A 278 16.08 1.64 -1.54
C GLU A 278 14.78 2.47 -1.63
N GLU A 279 14.77 3.63 -2.31
CA GLU A 279 13.57 4.47 -2.38
C GLU A 279 12.39 3.73 -3.05
N LEU A 280 12.66 3.07 -4.19
CA LEU A 280 11.70 2.32 -4.99
C LEU A 280 11.82 0.79 -4.81
N LEU A 281 12.17 0.34 -3.60
CA LEU A 281 12.40 -1.07 -3.26
C LEU A 281 11.19 -1.97 -3.61
N GLU A 282 9.97 -1.54 -3.31
CA GLU A 282 8.74 -2.29 -3.60
C GLU A 282 8.53 -2.49 -5.11
N ILE A 283 8.87 -1.48 -5.92
CA ILE A 283 8.82 -1.56 -7.39
C ILE A 283 9.89 -2.55 -7.86
N ARG A 284 11.15 -2.41 -7.40
CA ARG A 284 12.23 -3.37 -7.75
C ARG A 284 11.85 -4.81 -7.41
N ALA A 285 11.30 -5.05 -6.22
CA ALA A 285 10.84 -6.37 -5.79
C ALA A 285 9.73 -6.93 -6.70
N TYR A 286 8.78 -6.08 -7.13
CA TYR A 286 7.74 -6.47 -8.09
C TYR A 286 8.33 -6.90 -9.45
N HIS A 287 9.24 -6.13 -10.05
CA HIS A 287 9.81 -6.52 -11.36
C HIS A 287 10.70 -7.77 -11.25
N LEU A 288 11.46 -7.96 -10.17
CA LEU A 288 12.22 -9.21 -9.95
C LEU A 288 11.29 -10.43 -9.83
N ASP A 289 10.18 -10.32 -9.08
CA ASP A 289 9.19 -11.40 -8.97
C ASP A 289 8.49 -11.69 -10.31
N GLN A 290 8.15 -10.66 -11.09
CA GLN A 290 7.59 -10.86 -12.44
C GLN A 290 8.57 -11.58 -13.36
N ALA A 291 9.86 -11.22 -13.35
CA ALA A 291 10.89 -11.93 -14.11
C ALA A 291 11.01 -13.39 -13.68
N ALA A 292 11.08 -13.65 -12.36
CA ALA A 292 11.18 -14.99 -11.81
C ALA A 292 9.94 -15.86 -12.14
N ALA A 293 8.73 -15.29 -12.02
CA ALA A 293 7.48 -15.97 -12.36
C ALA A 293 7.39 -16.31 -13.86
N LEU A 294 7.72 -15.35 -14.74
CA LEU A 294 7.67 -15.56 -16.20
C LEU A 294 8.66 -16.64 -16.67
N ILE A 295 9.86 -16.73 -16.06
CA ILE A 295 10.81 -17.80 -16.37
C ILE A 295 10.34 -19.13 -15.78
N ALA A 296 9.79 -19.14 -14.56
CA ALA A 296 9.21 -20.35 -13.97
C ALA A 296 8.06 -20.93 -14.81
N GLU A 297 7.24 -20.09 -15.46
CA GLU A 297 6.21 -20.53 -16.40
C GLU A 297 6.75 -21.15 -17.70
N LEU A 298 7.98 -20.81 -18.10
CA LEU A 298 8.62 -21.30 -19.32
C LEU A 298 9.50 -22.54 -19.08
N GLU A 299 10.22 -22.56 -17.96
CA GLU A 299 11.30 -23.51 -17.67
C GLU A 299 11.02 -24.39 -16.43
N GLY A 300 9.94 -24.11 -15.70
CA GLY A 300 9.51 -24.82 -14.48
C GLY A 300 10.07 -24.24 -13.17
N ALA A 301 11.17 -23.49 -13.24
CA ALA A 301 11.75 -22.76 -12.11
C ALA A 301 12.57 -21.55 -12.60
N PRO A 302 12.73 -20.48 -11.81
CA PRO A 302 13.65 -19.40 -12.12
C PRO A 302 15.12 -19.80 -11.87
N PRO A 303 16.10 -19.13 -12.51
CA PRO A 303 17.52 -19.29 -12.18
C PRO A 303 17.79 -18.94 -10.72
N THR A 304 18.66 -19.69 -10.04
CA THR A 304 18.92 -19.54 -8.60
C THR A 304 19.32 -18.12 -8.20
N GLU A 305 20.16 -17.45 -9.01
CA GLU A 305 20.61 -16.07 -8.75
C GLU A 305 19.45 -15.06 -8.79
N LEU A 306 18.54 -15.19 -9.75
CA LEU A 306 17.34 -14.35 -9.85
C LEU A 306 16.34 -14.67 -8.74
N ALA A 307 16.18 -15.96 -8.39
CA ALA A 307 15.30 -16.39 -7.30
C ALA A 307 15.77 -15.80 -5.95
N HIS A 308 17.08 -15.82 -5.71
CA HIS A 308 17.73 -15.23 -4.55
C HIS A 308 17.54 -13.71 -4.51
N GLU A 309 17.89 -12.98 -5.59
CA GLU A 309 17.74 -11.51 -5.63
C GLU A 309 16.26 -11.07 -5.47
N ALA A 310 15.33 -11.80 -6.09
CA ALA A 310 13.89 -11.57 -5.93
C ALA A 310 13.43 -11.82 -4.49
N ALA A 311 13.88 -12.90 -3.85
CA ALA A 311 13.54 -13.22 -2.47
C ALA A 311 14.10 -12.17 -1.49
N GLU A 312 15.35 -11.73 -1.64
CA GLU A 312 15.92 -10.64 -0.84
C GLU A 312 15.13 -9.32 -0.99
N ALA A 313 14.80 -8.92 -2.22
CA ALA A 313 14.06 -7.70 -2.49
C ALA A 313 12.63 -7.75 -1.92
N LEU A 314 11.92 -8.87 -2.11
CA LEU A 314 10.60 -9.10 -1.54
C LEU A 314 10.62 -9.16 -0.01
N GLU A 315 11.66 -9.71 0.60
CA GLU A 315 11.80 -9.75 2.05
C GLU A 315 12.05 -8.37 2.64
N ALA A 316 12.93 -7.57 2.02
CA ALA A 316 13.18 -6.20 2.43
C ALA A 316 11.92 -5.32 2.25
N ALA A 317 11.21 -5.46 1.13
CA ALA A 317 9.90 -4.82 0.90
C ALA A 317 8.88 -5.27 1.97
N GLY A 318 8.77 -6.57 2.24
CA GLY A 318 7.88 -7.14 3.24
C GLY A 318 8.13 -6.63 4.66
N ARG A 319 9.39 -6.48 5.06
CA ARG A 319 9.76 -5.88 6.35
C ARG A 319 9.41 -4.38 6.40
N ARG A 320 9.60 -3.63 5.31
CA ARG A 320 9.18 -2.22 5.20
C ARG A 320 7.66 -2.07 5.24
N SER A 321 6.92 -2.97 4.59
CA SER A 321 5.46 -3.05 4.69
C SER A 321 4.97 -3.42 6.10
N LEU A 322 5.64 -4.31 6.83
CA LEU A 322 5.34 -4.56 8.26
C LEU A 322 5.54 -3.31 9.12
N ALA A 323 6.64 -2.57 8.91
CA ALA A 323 6.93 -1.32 9.64
C ALA A 323 5.92 -0.20 9.34
N ARG A 324 5.20 -0.29 8.20
CA ARG A 324 4.10 0.61 7.78
C ARG A 324 2.70 0.06 8.10
N GLU A 325 2.61 -1.02 8.89
CA GLU A 325 1.37 -1.76 9.20
C GLU A 325 0.57 -2.27 7.97
N ALA A 326 1.19 -2.31 6.78
CA ALA A 326 0.62 -2.86 5.55
C ALA A 326 0.63 -4.41 5.57
N ASN A 327 0.07 -4.99 6.64
CA ASN A 327 0.26 -6.38 7.06
C ASN A 327 -0.18 -7.42 6.01
N ARG A 328 -1.18 -7.11 5.19
CA ARG A 328 -1.61 -7.98 4.07
C ARG A 328 -0.58 -8.02 2.94
N SER A 329 -0.08 -6.85 2.52
CA SER A 329 0.96 -6.72 1.50
C SER A 329 2.26 -7.38 1.98
N ALA A 330 2.66 -7.09 3.22
CA ALA A 330 3.79 -7.73 3.87
C ALA A 330 3.70 -9.25 3.89
N ARG A 331 2.56 -9.83 4.30
CA ARG A 331 2.36 -11.29 4.29
C ARG A 331 2.46 -11.87 2.87
N LYS A 332 1.92 -11.20 1.86
CA LYS A 332 2.05 -11.61 0.45
C LYS A 332 3.51 -11.61 0.00
N GLN A 333 4.25 -10.52 0.26
CA GLN A 333 5.65 -10.37 -0.11
C GLN A 333 6.56 -11.41 0.59
N LEU A 334 6.38 -11.60 1.91
CA LEU A 334 7.19 -12.53 2.71
C LEU A 334 6.90 -14.01 2.40
N LEU A 335 5.63 -14.37 2.14
CA LEU A 335 5.31 -15.71 1.62
C LEU A 335 5.94 -15.92 0.24
N ARG A 336 5.91 -14.92 -0.63
CA ARG A 336 6.50 -15.03 -1.97
C ARG A 336 8.04 -15.16 -1.92
N ALA A 337 8.70 -14.44 -1.03
CA ALA A 337 10.13 -14.60 -0.77
C ALA A 337 10.47 -16.02 -0.27
N LEU A 338 9.64 -16.59 0.62
CA LEU A 338 9.76 -17.97 1.10
C LEU A 338 9.52 -19.01 0.00
N GLU A 339 8.62 -18.78 -0.96
CA GLU A 339 8.39 -19.65 -2.12
C GLU A 339 9.59 -19.69 -3.07
N LEU A 340 10.22 -18.53 -3.30
CA LEU A 340 11.36 -18.39 -4.22
C LEU A 340 12.65 -18.97 -3.63
N GLU A 341 12.93 -18.71 -2.35
CA GLU A 341 14.10 -19.25 -1.66
C GLU A 341 13.74 -19.70 -0.22
N PRO A 342 13.41 -21.00 -0.04
CA PRO A 342 12.96 -21.54 1.23
C PRO A 342 14.05 -21.56 2.33
N THR A 343 13.99 -20.61 3.26
CA THR A 343 14.85 -20.56 4.46
C THR A 343 14.01 -20.53 5.75
N LEU A 344 14.61 -20.93 6.87
CA LEU A 344 13.97 -20.85 8.19
C LEU A 344 13.65 -19.40 8.58
N GLU A 345 14.57 -18.47 8.29
CA GLU A 345 14.37 -17.04 8.55
C GLU A 345 13.17 -16.49 7.77
N ARG A 346 13.05 -16.77 6.46
CA ARG A 346 11.88 -16.29 5.69
C ARG A 346 10.58 -16.94 6.14
N ARG A 347 10.61 -18.21 6.59
CA ARG A 347 9.44 -18.86 7.17
C ARG A 347 9.03 -18.19 8.49
N TYR A 348 9.99 -17.84 9.34
CA TYR A 348 9.77 -17.04 10.53
C TYR A 348 9.16 -15.67 10.20
N GLN A 349 9.74 -14.90 9.27
CA GLN A 349 9.24 -13.57 8.91
C GLN A 349 7.81 -13.65 8.32
N ALA A 350 7.53 -14.62 7.45
CA ALA A 350 6.18 -14.84 6.90
C ALA A 350 5.15 -15.22 7.98
N ALA A 351 5.54 -16.05 8.95
CA ALA A 351 4.70 -16.38 10.10
C ALA A 351 4.48 -15.17 11.03
N ARG A 352 5.50 -14.34 11.25
CA ARG A 352 5.41 -13.07 12.00
C ARG A 352 4.44 -12.07 11.35
N ALA A 353 4.34 -12.05 10.03
CA ALA A 353 3.32 -11.27 9.32
C ALA A 353 1.89 -11.83 9.50
N ALA A 354 1.73 -13.15 9.64
CA ALA A 354 0.44 -13.76 9.99
C ALA A 354 0.00 -13.39 11.42
N TRP A 355 0.93 -13.23 12.36
CA TRP A 355 0.65 -12.76 13.72
C TRP A 355 0.05 -11.36 13.75
N ARG A 356 0.59 -10.41 12.96
CA ARG A 356 0.03 -9.05 12.81
C ARG A 356 -1.37 -9.01 12.17
N LEU A 357 -1.83 -10.11 11.57
CA LEU A 357 -3.19 -10.29 11.05
C LEU A 357 -4.11 -11.08 12.00
N GLY A 358 -3.63 -11.44 13.20
CA GLY A 358 -4.39 -12.23 14.18
C GLY A 358 -4.53 -13.72 13.84
N ASP A 359 -3.79 -14.23 12.85
CA ASP A 359 -3.89 -15.60 12.34
C ASP A 359 -3.07 -16.59 13.21
N MET A 360 -3.42 -16.64 14.50
CA MET A 360 -2.74 -17.44 15.53
C MET A 360 -2.64 -18.95 15.21
N PRO A 361 -3.59 -19.61 14.52
CA PRO A 361 -3.42 -20.99 14.09
C PRO A 361 -2.27 -21.19 13.10
N VAL A 362 -2.09 -20.26 12.14
CA VAL A 362 -0.95 -20.30 11.20
C VAL A 362 0.36 -20.02 11.93
N VAL A 363 0.39 -19.03 12.84
CA VAL A 363 1.58 -18.73 13.66
C VAL A 363 2.03 -19.96 14.44
N SER A 364 1.13 -20.61 15.18
CA SER A 364 1.44 -21.84 15.95
C SER A 364 2.08 -22.90 15.08
N LYS A 365 1.44 -23.26 13.98
CA LYS A 365 1.86 -24.34 13.09
C LYS A 365 3.21 -24.07 12.42
N GLU A 366 3.42 -22.85 11.93
CA GLU A 366 4.67 -22.52 11.24
C GLU A 366 5.82 -22.29 12.23
N MET A 367 5.57 -21.71 13.41
CA MET A 367 6.60 -21.60 14.46
C MET A 367 6.98 -22.97 15.05
N GLU A 368 6.03 -23.91 15.19
CA GLU A 368 6.33 -25.31 15.56
C GLU A 368 7.31 -25.96 14.58
N ARG A 369 7.13 -25.72 13.27
CA ARG A 369 8.03 -26.19 12.20
C ARG A 369 9.38 -25.50 12.22
N VAL A 370 9.41 -24.16 12.29
CA VAL A 370 10.66 -23.38 12.37
C VAL A 370 11.47 -23.85 13.58
N ARG A 371 10.86 -24.00 14.76
CA ARG A 371 11.54 -24.50 15.97
C ARG A 371 12.14 -25.89 15.75
N ALA A 372 11.37 -26.83 15.20
CA ALA A 372 11.85 -28.21 15.01
C ALA A 372 13.02 -28.28 14.02
N GLU A 373 12.89 -27.66 12.85
CA GLU A 373 13.92 -27.64 11.82
C GLU A 373 15.16 -26.85 12.26
N ALA A 374 14.99 -25.75 13.03
CA ALA A 374 16.09 -24.97 13.59
C ALA A 374 16.89 -25.75 14.64
N ALA A 375 16.20 -26.46 15.56
CA ALA A 375 16.84 -27.30 16.57
C ALA A 375 17.63 -28.46 15.94
N GLU A 376 17.13 -29.06 14.84
CA GLU A 376 17.85 -30.08 14.09
C GLU A 376 19.09 -29.55 13.37
N GLN A 377 19.05 -28.30 12.89
CA GLN A 377 20.15 -27.63 12.19
C GLN A 377 21.16 -26.93 13.14
N GLY A 378 20.80 -26.76 14.42
CA GLY A 378 21.58 -25.96 15.37
C GLY A 378 21.44 -24.45 15.18
N ASP A 379 20.41 -23.99 14.46
CA ASP A 379 20.10 -22.58 14.24
C ASP A 379 19.43 -21.97 15.48
N ARG A 380 20.26 -21.54 16.43
CA ARG A 380 19.81 -20.88 17.67
C ARG A 380 19.02 -19.59 17.42
N TRP A 381 19.24 -18.90 16.30
CA TRP A 381 18.59 -17.62 15.99
C TRP A 381 17.13 -17.82 15.60
N CYS A 382 16.86 -18.81 14.73
CA CYS A 382 15.49 -19.21 14.39
C CYS A 382 14.80 -19.93 15.55
N GLU A 383 15.53 -20.80 16.28
CA GLU A 383 14.95 -21.58 17.38
C GLU A 383 14.47 -20.68 18.53
N ALA A 384 15.28 -19.72 18.98
CA ALA A 384 14.90 -18.79 20.06
C ALA A 384 13.68 -17.93 19.68
N ARG A 385 13.62 -17.44 18.43
CA ARG A 385 12.48 -16.67 17.91
C ARG A 385 11.21 -17.48 17.82
N ALA A 386 11.30 -18.72 17.34
CA ALA A 386 10.15 -19.62 17.26
C ALA A 386 9.65 -20.02 18.65
N LEU A 387 10.55 -20.30 19.61
CA LEU A 387 10.20 -20.56 21.02
C LEU A 387 9.50 -19.36 21.66
N SER A 388 10.01 -18.14 21.45
CA SER A 388 9.37 -16.92 21.97
C SER A 388 7.96 -16.73 21.40
N ALA A 389 7.81 -16.81 20.08
CA ALA A 389 6.50 -16.69 19.43
C ALA A 389 5.50 -17.77 19.87
N LEU A 390 5.95 -19.02 20.08
CA LEU A 390 5.11 -20.09 20.63
C LEU A 390 4.72 -19.82 22.09
N SER A 391 5.60 -19.22 22.89
CA SER A 391 5.29 -18.83 24.26
C SER A 391 4.21 -17.75 24.33
N GLU A 392 4.21 -16.80 23.38
CA GLU A 392 3.13 -15.81 23.22
C GLU A 392 1.83 -16.43 22.74
N VAL A 393 1.86 -17.44 21.85
CA VAL A 393 0.66 -18.18 21.43
C VAL A 393 0.06 -18.94 22.62
N ALA A 394 0.87 -19.68 23.38
CA ALA A 394 0.41 -20.42 24.57
C ALA A 394 -0.23 -19.48 25.61
N LEU A 395 0.37 -18.30 25.83
CA LEU A 395 -0.17 -17.30 26.76
C LEU A 395 -1.46 -16.65 26.23
N ASN A 396 -1.45 -16.10 25.03
CA ASN A 396 -2.52 -15.22 24.53
C ASN A 396 -3.68 -15.96 23.85
N ARG A 397 -3.43 -17.12 23.22
CA ARG A 397 -4.47 -17.94 22.57
C ARG A 397 -5.03 -19.00 23.50
N ASP A 398 -4.13 -19.76 24.15
CA ASP A 398 -4.51 -20.97 24.90
C ASP A 398 -4.71 -20.73 26.39
N ALA A 399 -4.27 -19.57 26.90
CA ALA A 399 -4.20 -19.22 28.32
C ALA A 399 -3.37 -20.22 29.18
N ASP A 400 -2.50 -21.00 28.54
CA ASP A 400 -1.62 -21.95 29.22
C ASP A 400 -0.34 -21.25 29.69
N VAL A 401 -0.43 -20.68 30.88
CA VAL A 401 0.68 -19.99 31.53
C VAL A 401 1.84 -20.95 31.90
N ASP A 402 1.61 -22.26 32.09
CA ASP A 402 2.71 -23.19 32.40
C ASP A 402 3.52 -23.52 31.14
N GLU A 403 2.85 -23.81 30.03
CA GLU A 403 3.51 -24.02 28.73
C GLU A 403 4.17 -22.75 28.22
N ALA A 404 3.52 -21.59 28.36
CA ALA A 404 4.11 -20.30 28.03
C ALA A 404 5.41 -20.03 28.81
N ASN A 405 5.41 -20.23 30.14
CA ASN A 405 6.62 -20.08 30.96
C ASN A 405 7.72 -21.08 30.55
N ARG A 406 7.36 -22.32 30.19
CA ARG A 406 8.30 -23.35 29.75
C ARG A 406 8.97 -22.99 28.43
N LEU A 407 8.19 -22.52 27.46
CA LEU A 407 8.67 -22.10 26.14
C LEU A 407 9.52 -20.83 26.23
N ALA A 408 9.11 -19.85 27.03
CA ALA A 408 9.88 -18.62 27.26
C ALA A 408 11.22 -18.89 27.97
N ALA A 409 11.26 -19.81 28.95
CA ALA A 409 12.51 -20.22 29.57
C ALA A 409 13.47 -20.88 28.56
N LEU A 410 12.97 -21.76 27.69
CA LEU A 410 13.77 -22.35 26.61
C LEU A 410 14.24 -21.29 25.60
N ALA A 411 13.41 -20.28 25.27
CA ALA A 411 13.84 -19.18 24.40
C ALA A 411 15.02 -18.41 25.00
N LEU A 412 15.03 -18.17 26.32
CA LEU A 412 16.15 -17.53 27.03
C LEU A 412 17.41 -18.40 27.09
N ASP A 413 17.28 -19.72 27.26
CA ASP A 413 18.41 -20.65 27.25
C ASP A 413 19.04 -20.79 25.84
N VAL A 414 18.20 -20.73 24.79
CA VAL A 414 18.62 -20.91 23.39
C VAL A 414 19.14 -19.61 22.78
N ALA A 415 18.62 -18.43 23.15
CA ALA A 415 19.06 -17.15 22.60
C ALA A 415 20.56 -16.87 22.82
N ASP A 416 21.18 -16.16 21.88
CA ASP A 416 22.52 -15.58 22.11
C ASP A 416 22.41 -14.36 23.04
N GLY A 417 23.46 -14.06 23.79
CA GLY A 417 23.51 -12.89 24.66
C GLY A 417 23.32 -11.57 23.90
N ASN A 418 23.78 -11.51 22.65
CA ASN A 418 23.61 -10.33 21.79
C ASN A 418 22.21 -10.23 21.13
N ASP A 419 21.38 -11.27 21.22
CA ASP A 419 20.08 -11.33 20.53
C ASP A 419 18.94 -10.92 21.46
N TYR A 420 18.72 -9.61 21.57
CA TYR A 420 17.82 -9.02 22.55
C TYR A 420 16.32 -9.25 22.26
N GLU A 421 15.92 -9.46 21.00
CA GLU A 421 14.50 -9.56 20.60
C GLU A 421 13.80 -10.80 21.21
N PRO A 422 14.22 -12.05 20.95
CA PRO A 422 13.59 -13.22 21.58
C PRO A 422 13.77 -13.23 23.10
N ARG A 423 14.84 -12.62 23.63
CA ARG A 423 15.04 -12.47 25.08
C ARG A 423 14.03 -11.52 25.71
N PHE A 424 13.74 -10.40 25.06
CA PHE A 424 12.78 -9.39 25.53
C PHE A 424 11.35 -9.95 25.53
N ASP A 425 10.93 -10.56 24.42
CA ASP A 425 9.58 -11.12 24.27
C ASP A 425 9.36 -12.31 25.22
N ALA A 426 10.36 -13.18 25.43
CA ALA A 426 10.30 -14.24 26.44
C ALA A 426 10.16 -13.70 27.87
N LEU A 427 10.91 -12.64 28.22
CA LEU A 427 10.76 -11.98 29.53
C LEU A 427 9.39 -11.30 29.69
N HIS A 428 8.82 -10.73 28.61
CA HIS A 428 7.46 -10.19 28.62
C HIS A 428 6.42 -11.30 28.90
N VAL A 429 6.54 -12.46 28.25
CA VAL A 429 5.65 -13.61 28.51
C VAL A 429 5.77 -14.10 29.96
N LEU A 430 6.98 -14.21 30.50
CA LEU A 430 7.23 -14.59 31.90
C LEU A 430 6.64 -13.56 32.89
N ASN A 431 6.79 -12.26 32.59
CA ASN A 431 6.21 -11.17 33.36
C ASN A 431 4.67 -11.25 33.37
N THR A 432 4.04 -11.28 32.20
CA THR A 432 2.58 -11.33 32.05
C THR A 432 1.99 -12.61 32.65
N GLY A 433 2.63 -13.76 32.46
CA GLY A 433 2.22 -15.02 33.09
C GLY A 433 2.38 -15.01 34.62
N ALA A 434 3.40 -14.33 35.16
CA ALA A 434 3.52 -14.11 36.59
C ALA A 434 2.43 -13.16 37.12
N TRP A 435 2.12 -12.08 36.39
CA TRP A 435 1.05 -11.14 36.71
C TRP A 435 -0.32 -11.82 36.79
N TRP A 436 -0.70 -12.57 35.76
CA TRP A 436 -2.02 -13.24 35.68
C TRP A 436 -2.25 -14.19 36.86
N ARG A 437 -1.18 -14.74 37.42
CA ARG A 437 -1.18 -15.61 38.62
C ARG A 437 -1.02 -14.86 39.95
N GLY A 438 -0.99 -13.52 39.93
CA GLY A 438 -0.79 -12.69 41.13
C GLY A 438 0.62 -12.78 41.73
N ARG A 439 1.60 -13.37 41.03
CA ARG A 439 3.00 -13.49 41.47
C ARG A 439 3.76 -12.19 41.22
N LEU A 440 3.31 -11.10 41.84
CA LEU A 440 3.82 -9.75 41.60
C LEU A 440 5.33 -9.61 41.88
N THR A 441 5.95 -10.46 42.72
CA THR A 441 7.40 -10.47 42.95
C THR A 441 8.19 -11.03 41.76
N ASP A 442 7.67 -12.07 41.11
CA ASP A 442 8.30 -12.62 39.90
C ASP A 442 8.07 -11.67 38.70
N SER A 443 6.87 -11.13 38.56
CA SER A 443 6.51 -10.12 37.54
C SER A 443 7.39 -8.87 37.65
N GLU A 444 7.63 -8.33 38.85
CA GLU A 444 8.55 -7.20 39.07
C GLU A 444 9.99 -7.52 38.68
N ARG A 445 10.46 -8.75 38.92
CA ARG A 445 11.80 -9.19 38.50
C ARG A 445 11.90 -9.21 36.97
N TYR A 446 10.99 -9.91 36.30
CA TYR A 446 11.00 -10.01 34.84
C TYR A 446 10.83 -8.64 34.16
N ALA A 447 9.96 -7.77 34.67
CA ALA A 447 9.79 -6.41 34.15
C ALA A 447 11.05 -5.53 34.31
N ARG A 448 11.84 -5.72 35.39
CA ARG A 448 13.15 -5.07 35.54
C ARG A 448 14.17 -5.63 34.55
N ASP A 449 14.19 -6.95 34.36
CA ASP A 449 15.10 -7.62 33.42
C ASP A 449 14.80 -7.19 31.97
N GLN A 450 13.52 -7.05 31.59
CA GLN A 450 13.09 -6.45 30.31
C GLN A 450 13.62 -5.02 30.14
N LEU A 451 13.45 -4.17 31.17
CA LEU A 451 13.83 -2.76 31.10
C LEU A 451 15.35 -2.59 30.97
N ALA A 452 16.12 -3.36 31.74
CA ALA A 452 17.58 -3.38 31.65
C ALA A 452 18.05 -3.85 30.25
N LEU A 453 17.44 -4.90 29.71
CA LEU A 453 17.76 -5.42 28.37
C LEU A 453 17.45 -4.40 27.25
N ALA A 454 16.32 -3.70 27.32
CA ALA A 454 15.97 -2.67 26.35
C ALA A 454 16.93 -1.46 26.39
N GLN A 455 17.36 -1.07 27.59
CA GLN A 455 18.35 0.00 27.79
C GLN A 455 19.74 -0.41 27.30
N GLU A 456 20.17 -1.66 27.53
CA GLU A 456 21.42 -2.22 26.99
C GLU A 456 21.40 -2.27 25.46
N ALA A 457 20.26 -2.62 24.86
CA ALA A 457 20.07 -2.64 23.41
C ALA A 457 19.90 -1.25 22.77
N GLY A 458 19.74 -0.17 23.56
CA GLY A 458 19.46 1.17 23.06
C GLY A 458 18.12 1.29 22.32
N ARG A 459 17.13 0.45 22.67
CA ARG A 459 15.82 0.35 22.00
C ARG A 459 14.75 1.11 22.78
N GLU A 460 14.57 2.39 22.45
CA GLU A 460 13.62 3.31 23.10
C GLU A 460 12.17 2.79 23.10
N ASP A 461 11.76 2.11 22.03
CA ASP A 461 10.44 1.49 21.89
C ASP A 461 10.23 0.30 22.86
N LEU A 462 11.27 -0.51 23.05
CA LEU A 462 11.27 -1.60 24.02
C LEU A 462 11.42 -1.08 25.46
N GLU A 463 12.17 0.00 25.68
CA GLU A 463 12.32 0.67 26.99
C GLU A 463 10.96 1.21 27.44
N ALA A 464 10.21 1.87 26.53
CA ALA A 464 8.85 2.34 26.80
C ALA A 464 7.89 1.19 27.18
N ARG A 465 7.90 0.08 26.43
CA ARG A 465 7.07 -1.10 26.73
C ARG A 465 7.41 -1.71 28.10
N ALA A 466 8.69 -1.92 28.40
CA ALA A 466 9.13 -2.47 29.68
C ALA A 466 8.86 -1.51 30.87
N ALA A 467 8.94 -0.20 30.65
CA ALA A 467 8.58 0.80 31.65
C ALA A 467 7.08 0.78 31.97
N VAL A 468 6.20 0.62 30.97
CA VAL A 468 4.75 0.42 31.19
C VAL A 468 4.48 -0.88 31.96
N ASP A 469 5.11 -1.99 31.57
CA ASP A 469 5.01 -3.28 32.25
C ASP A 469 5.36 -3.14 33.74
N LEU A 470 6.53 -2.55 34.06
CA LEU A 470 6.99 -2.35 35.44
C LEU A 470 6.14 -1.34 36.23
N ALA A 471 5.69 -0.25 35.59
CA ALA A 471 4.78 0.73 36.19
C ALA A 471 3.44 0.09 36.57
N GLY A 472 2.97 -0.86 35.75
CA GLY A 472 1.87 -1.74 36.08
C GLY A 472 2.10 -2.46 37.40
N VAL A 473 3.25 -3.11 37.58
CA VAL A 473 3.49 -3.97 38.76
C VAL A 473 3.44 -3.15 40.06
N HIS A 474 4.03 -1.96 40.03
CA HIS A 474 3.93 -0.99 41.12
C HIS A 474 2.49 -0.51 41.34
N THR A 475 1.74 -0.25 40.26
CA THR A 475 0.31 0.12 40.35
C THR A 475 -0.54 -0.99 41.00
N ALA A 476 -0.32 -2.25 40.65
CA ALA A 476 -0.99 -3.41 41.25
C ALA A 476 -0.69 -3.55 42.76
N ARG A 477 0.51 -3.17 43.19
CA ARG A 477 0.89 -3.08 44.61
C ARG A 477 0.42 -1.81 45.33
N LYS A 478 -0.04 -0.81 44.58
CA LYS A 478 -0.38 0.56 45.04
C LYS A 478 0.85 1.42 45.41
N ASP A 479 2.01 1.06 44.87
CA ASP A 479 3.27 1.81 44.99
C ASP A 479 3.29 2.97 43.97
N TYR A 480 2.32 3.88 44.04
CA TYR A 480 2.10 4.92 43.01
C TYR A 480 3.31 5.86 42.82
N ASP A 481 4.08 6.09 43.88
CA ASP A 481 5.31 6.90 43.84
C ASP A 481 6.42 6.25 42.99
N LEU A 482 6.39 4.92 42.82
CA LEU A 482 7.29 4.17 41.93
C LEU A 482 6.70 4.02 40.52
N ALA A 483 5.38 3.89 40.39
CA ALA A 483 4.71 3.76 39.09
C ALA A 483 4.71 5.06 38.26
N ALA A 484 4.44 6.21 38.90
CA ALA A 484 4.32 7.49 38.22
C ALA A 484 5.55 7.91 37.37
N PRO A 485 6.81 7.83 37.85
CA PRO A 485 7.97 8.19 37.03
C PRO A 485 8.19 7.23 35.85
N LEU A 486 7.83 5.96 35.99
CA LEU A 486 7.94 4.97 34.91
C LEU A 486 6.92 5.23 33.79
N TYR A 487 5.66 5.56 34.12
CA TYR A 487 4.68 5.99 33.12
C TYR A 487 5.08 7.29 32.42
N ALA A 488 5.64 8.26 33.16
CA ALA A 488 6.15 9.50 32.56
C ALA A 488 7.31 9.25 31.59
N ARG A 489 8.26 8.38 31.95
CA ARG A 489 9.37 7.98 31.07
C ARG A 489 8.88 7.20 29.84
N ALA A 490 7.95 6.27 30.02
CA ALA A 490 7.32 5.54 28.92
C ALA A 490 6.63 6.48 27.93
N LEU A 491 5.93 7.51 28.43
CA LEU A 491 5.27 8.50 27.58
C LEU A 491 6.29 9.38 26.83
N GLU A 492 7.36 9.83 27.49
CA GLU A 492 8.45 10.57 26.86
C GLU A 492 9.08 9.78 25.71
N LEU A 493 9.41 8.51 25.95
CA LEU A 493 9.97 7.60 24.95
C LEU A 493 8.99 7.28 23.82
N ALA A 494 7.70 7.12 24.13
CA ALA A 494 6.65 6.91 23.13
C ALA A 494 6.48 8.15 22.23
N GLU A 495 6.59 9.36 22.78
CA GLU A 495 6.54 10.62 22.03
C GLU A 495 7.83 10.86 21.20
N GLN A 496 8.99 10.39 21.66
CA GLN A 496 10.27 10.44 20.93
C GLN A 496 10.34 9.40 19.79
N SER A 497 9.82 8.19 20.00
CA SER A 497 9.78 7.10 19.01
C SER A 497 8.58 7.17 18.05
N GLY A 498 7.52 7.89 18.42
CA GLY A 498 6.29 8.02 17.62
C GLY A 498 5.29 6.87 17.82
N SER A 499 5.35 6.13 18.94
CA SER A 499 4.45 5.01 19.25
C SER A 499 3.16 5.47 19.94
N THR A 500 2.02 5.23 19.30
CA THR A 500 0.69 5.63 19.80
C THR A 500 0.12 4.64 20.80
N THR A 501 0.34 3.34 20.60
CA THR A 501 -0.15 2.27 21.51
C THR A 501 0.49 2.37 22.90
N LEU A 502 1.79 2.64 22.97
CA LEU A 502 2.51 2.91 24.23
C LEU A 502 2.11 4.26 24.85
N GLY A 503 1.78 5.25 24.01
CA GLY A 503 1.17 6.50 24.44
C GLY A 503 -0.22 6.32 25.09
N VAL A 504 -1.02 5.34 24.67
CA VAL A 504 -2.33 5.05 25.28
C VAL A 504 -2.20 4.20 26.56
N SER A 505 -1.33 3.19 26.56
CA SER A 505 -1.12 2.33 27.75
C SER A 505 -0.44 3.07 28.91
N SER A 506 0.35 4.11 28.63
CA SER A 506 0.90 5.03 29.63
C SER A 506 -0.07 6.11 30.15
N ARG A 507 -1.28 6.24 29.57
CA ARG A 507 -2.25 7.31 29.89
C ARG A 507 -3.50 6.84 30.68
N THR A 508 -3.62 5.57 31.07
CA THR A 508 -4.82 5.02 31.74
C THR A 508 -4.88 5.24 33.28
N PRO A 509 -6.07 5.14 33.93
CA PRO A 509 -6.50 6.20 34.84
C PRO A 509 -6.34 5.91 36.34
N GLY A 510 -5.92 6.93 37.10
CA GLY A 510 -5.94 6.91 38.56
C GLY A 510 -5.22 8.09 39.21
N LEU A 511 -4.16 8.58 38.56
CA LEU A 511 -3.40 9.76 38.99
C LEU A 511 -4.09 11.06 38.54
N SER A 512 -5.16 11.42 39.24
CA SER A 512 -5.67 12.78 39.26
C SER A 512 -4.61 13.70 39.89
N THR A 513 -3.72 14.23 39.07
CA THR A 513 -2.83 15.32 39.48
C THR A 513 -3.69 16.54 39.78
N LYS A 514 -3.68 16.95 41.05
CA LYS A 514 -4.29 18.22 41.47
C LYS A 514 -3.73 19.35 40.62
N LYS A 515 -4.62 20.09 39.95
CA LYS A 515 -4.42 21.46 39.43
C LYS A 515 -2.97 21.86 39.16
N GLN A 516 -2.53 21.75 37.92
CA GLN A 516 -1.71 22.82 37.34
C GLN A 516 -2.62 23.72 36.51
N GLU A 517 -2.52 25.02 36.77
CA GLU A 517 -3.38 26.03 36.18
C GLU A 517 -2.85 26.41 34.79
N SER A 518 -3.57 26.05 33.73
CA SER A 518 -3.33 26.63 32.41
C SER A 518 -3.58 28.14 32.45
N PRO A 519 -2.76 29.00 31.82
CA PRO A 519 -2.97 30.43 31.83
C PRO A 519 -4.29 30.79 31.15
N ARG A 520 -5.05 31.70 31.77
CA ARG A 520 -6.31 32.21 31.19
C ARG A 520 -6.02 33.00 29.92
N CYS A 521 -6.43 32.49 28.76
CA CYS A 521 -6.75 33.34 27.62
C CYS A 521 -8.20 33.82 27.76
N SER A 522 -8.37 35.04 28.26
CA SER A 522 -9.65 35.71 28.37
C SER A 522 -10.09 36.27 27.01
N GLY A 523 -11.08 35.64 26.38
CA GLY A 523 -11.79 36.16 25.21
C GLY A 523 -13.29 35.99 25.42
N ALA A 524 -14.04 37.10 25.44
CA ALA A 524 -15.44 37.08 25.83
C ALA A 524 -16.37 36.70 24.67
N CYS A 525 -17.38 35.87 24.95
CA CYS A 525 -18.72 36.17 24.44
C CYS A 525 -19.77 35.67 25.45
N SER A 526 -20.76 36.52 25.72
CA SER A 526 -21.81 36.31 26.70
C SER A 526 -23.18 36.29 26.03
N THR A 527 -24.15 35.63 26.67
CA THR A 527 -25.56 35.51 26.25
C THR A 527 -25.81 34.55 25.08
N ALA A 528 -26.92 33.79 25.01
CA ALA A 528 -28.16 33.89 25.79
C ALA A 528 -28.77 32.54 26.21
N SER A 529 -29.62 32.61 27.23
CA SER A 529 -30.67 31.67 27.65
C SER A 529 -31.46 31.02 26.51
N GLY A 530 -32.03 29.81 26.63
CA GLY A 530 -32.06 28.86 27.76
C GLY A 530 -33.39 28.08 27.78
N TRP A 531 -33.42 26.88 28.39
CA TRP A 531 -34.63 26.18 28.90
C TRP A 531 -34.24 24.87 29.62
N SER A 532 -35.08 24.41 30.55
CA SER A 532 -34.97 23.16 31.29
C SER A 532 -36.37 22.81 31.85
N PRO A 533 -36.60 21.61 32.40
CA PRO A 533 -36.31 20.27 31.86
C PRO A 533 -37.63 19.48 31.66
N GLY A 534 -37.63 18.50 30.74
CA GLY A 534 -38.85 17.73 30.40
C GLY A 534 -38.73 16.23 30.71
N THR A 535 -39.11 15.82 31.91
CA THR A 535 -39.28 14.39 32.27
C THR A 535 -40.46 13.77 31.51
N ARG A 536 -40.25 12.66 30.80
CA ARG A 536 -41.29 11.64 30.54
C ARG A 536 -40.73 10.24 30.58
N GLU A 537 -41.19 9.49 31.56
CA GLU A 537 -41.26 8.03 31.50
C GLU A 537 -42.32 7.64 30.45
N THR A 538 -42.04 6.61 29.65
CA THR A 538 -43.09 5.73 29.10
C THR A 538 -42.51 4.34 28.88
N SER A 539 -42.99 3.40 29.67
CA SER A 539 -42.74 1.96 29.53
C SER A 539 -43.34 1.41 28.23
N ILE A 540 -42.73 0.36 27.68
CA ILE A 540 -43.40 -0.74 26.97
C ILE A 540 -42.54 -2.00 27.22
N GLU A 541 -43.17 -3.05 27.73
CA GLU A 541 -42.60 -4.40 27.89
C GLU A 541 -42.82 -5.26 26.62
N PRO A 542 -42.10 -6.40 26.48
CA PRO A 542 -41.96 -7.10 25.19
C PRO A 542 -43.14 -8.01 24.86
N ASN A 543 -43.13 -8.57 23.65
CA ASN A 543 -44.04 -9.65 23.26
C ASN A 543 -43.34 -10.70 22.37
N ALA A 544 -43.50 -11.97 22.77
CA ALA A 544 -43.18 -13.23 22.08
C ALA A 544 -41.70 -13.48 21.73
#